data_AF-A0A814IBL4-F1
#
_entry.id   AF-A0A814IBL4-F1
#
_cell.length_a   1.000
_cell.length_b   1.000
_cell.length_c   1.000
_cell.angle_alpha   90.00
_cell.angle_beta   90.00
_cell.angle_gamma   90.00
#
_symmetry.space_group_name_H-M   'P 1'
#
loop_
_entity.id
_entity.type
_entity.pdbx_description
1 polymer ?
#
loop_
_entity_poly.entity_id
_entity_poly.type
_entity_poly.pdbx_seq_one_letter_code
_entity_poly.pdbx_strand_id
1 'polypeptide(L)'
;MLDNIELVETLENTKIKVNEVSQALNLDERTRQDIERLRDVYRSVARRGALLFFSLNEMSSINSMYQYALNSFLNVFEYSVKTSQTHSKLEKRLKYIIDNLTYNIYCYGTMGNISLEKYSIIKPNFLSLTNEAWHHCNLLTIQFHKKFNHILIDIRENLTEWIQWIEHEIPEKIDIPKSFNQTLNDFEKLMLLRCFRVDRIILAVKNYTIKIMEEKYIMPSVISFDAIYEQSSSTTPVIFVLSSGSDPTNDRQKLAKRKGNVDYDVFFNLIMTKSLREE
;
A
#
# COMPACT_ATOMS: atom_id res chain seq x y z
N MET A 1 -63.34 54.11 26.18
CA MET A 1 -62.39 53.10 25.65
C MET A 1 -62.35 53.04 24.12
N LEU A 2 -63.18 53.81 23.38
CA LEU A 2 -63.22 53.78 21.91
C LEU A 2 -62.18 54.68 21.20
N ASP A 3 -61.46 55.55 21.90
CA ASP A 3 -60.60 56.58 21.29
C ASP A 3 -59.11 56.23 21.20
N ASN A 4 -58.71 55.00 21.52
CA ASN A 4 -57.30 54.62 21.53
C ASN A 4 -56.83 54.15 20.15
N ILE A 5 -56.65 55.09 19.23
CA ILE A 5 -56.23 54.87 17.83
C ILE A 5 -54.88 54.16 17.77
N GLU A 6 -53.96 54.47 18.69
CA GLU A 6 -52.65 53.84 18.82
C GLU A 6 -52.77 52.32 19.09
N LEU A 7 -53.76 51.91 19.89
CA LEU A 7 -54.03 50.49 20.15
C LEU A 7 -54.54 49.77 18.90
N VAL A 8 -55.38 50.41 18.10
CA VAL A 8 -55.92 49.84 16.84
C VAL A 8 -54.79 49.65 15.83
N GLU A 9 -53.94 50.66 15.66
CA GLU A 9 -52.76 50.59 14.78
C GLU A 9 -51.77 49.51 15.26
N THR A 10 -51.56 49.38 16.56
CA THR A 10 -50.71 48.34 17.14
C THR A 10 -51.25 46.93 16.84
N LEU A 11 -52.57 46.75 16.89
CA LEU A 11 -53.22 45.47 16.58
C LEU A 11 -53.14 45.11 15.10
N GLU A 12 -53.33 46.08 14.19
CA GLU A 12 -53.17 45.86 12.75
C GLU A 12 -51.72 45.52 12.38
N ASN A 13 -50.76 46.26 12.94
CA ASN A 13 -49.33 45.97 12.78
C ASN A 13 -48.96 44.59 13.33
N THR A 14 -49.56 44.17 14.45
CA THR A 14 -49.36 42.82 15.01
C THR A 14 -49.91 41.75 14.07
N LYS A 15 -51.08 41.96 13.48
CA LYS A 15 -51.70 41.03 12.53
C LYS A 15 -50.88 40.87 11.24
N ILE A 16 -50.33 41.97 10.71
CA ILE A 16 -49.44 41.94 9.54
C ILE A 16 -48.18 41.14 9.86
N LYS A 17 -47.52 41.43 10.99
CA LYS A 17 -46.34 40.68 11.45
C LYS A 17 -46.62 39.19 11.64
N VAL A 18 -47.78 38.83 12.18
CA VAL A 18 -48.19 37.42 12.32
C VAL A 18 -48.33 36.73 10.95
N ASN A 19 -48.89 37.42 9.96
CA ASN A 19 -49.00 36.89 8.59
C ASN A 19 -47.64 36.76 7.90
N GLU A 20 -46.76 37.74 8.04
CA GLU A 20 -45.38 37.70 7.52
C GLU A 20 -44.60 36.53 8.12
N VAL A 21 -44.68 36.35 9.45
CA VAL A 21 -44.07 35.21 10.16
C VAL A 21 -44.65 33.89 9.67
N SER A 22 -45.97 33.81 9.47
CA SER A 22 -46.62 32.61 8.94
C SER A 22 -46.13 32.26 7.53
N GLN A 23 -45.97 33.24 6.64
CA GLN A 23 -45.42 33.02 5.30
C GLN A 23 -43.95 32.60 5.33
N ALA A 24 -43.13 33.25 6.17
CA ALA A 24 -41.73 32.89 6.36
C ALA A 24 -41.58 31.44 6.85
N LEU A 25 -42.39 31.03 7.84
CA LEU A 25 -42.39 29.65 8.34
C LEU A 25 -42.74 28.61 7.25
N ASN A 26 -43.68 28.93 6.36
CA ASN A 26 -44.03 28.05 5.23
C ASN A 26 -42.90 27.92 4.19
N LEU A 27 -42.17 29.00 3.93
CA LEU A 27 -41.01 28.99 3.03
C LEU A 27 -39.84 28.21 3.64
N ASP A 28 -39.59 28.40 4.94
CA ASP A 28 -38.57 27.67 5.69
C ASP A 28 -38.86 26.17 5.68
N GLU A 29 -40.12 25.78 5.82
CA GLU A 29 -40.51 24.37 5.78
C GLU A 29 -40.24 23.73 4.40
N ARG A 30 -40.56 24.43 3.31
CA ARG A 30 -40.24 23.95 1.95
C ARG A 30 -38.73 23.84 1.73
N THR A 31 -37.99 24.88 2.12
CA THR A 31 -36.53 24.93 2.00
C THR A 31 -35.88 23.80 2.81
N ARG A 32 -36.39 23.53 4.03
CA ARG A 32 -35.95 22.44 4.88
C ARG A 32 -36.14 21.09 4.20
N GLN A 33 -37.31 20.85 3.58
CA GLN A 33 -37.58 19.61 2.86
C GLN A 33 -36.63 19.43 1.67
N ASP A 34 -36.32 20.50 0.92
CA ASP A 34 -35.41 20.42 -0.22
C ASP A 34 -33.95 20.19 0.21
N ILE A 35 -33.50 20.83 1.29
CA ILE A 35 -32.17 20.57 1.88
C ILE A 35 -32.08 19.11 2.35
N GLU A 36 -33.13 18.59 2.99
CA GLU A 36 -33.16 17.23 3.49
C GLU A 36 -33.06 16.21 2.35
N ARG A 37 -33.81 16.42 1.26
CA ARG A 37 -33.71 15.61 0.03
C ARG A 37 -32.30 15.64 -0.56
N LEU A 38 -31.71 16.83 -0.72
CA LEU A 38 -30.36 16.96 -1.27
C LEU A 38 -29.32 16.28 -0.37
N ARG A 39 -29.44 16.43 0.96
CA ARG A 39 -28.54 15.81 1.94
C ARG A 39 -28.57 14.29 1.85
N ASP A 40 -29.74 13.70 1.67
CA ASP A 40 -29.87 12.24 1.59
C ASP A 40 -29.18 11.66 0.35
N VAL A 41 -29.17 12.39 -0.76
CA VAL A 41 -28.48 11.95 -1.98
C VAL A 41 -26.95 11.84 -1.79
N TYR A 42 -26.35 12.78 -1.06
CA TYR A 42 -24.89 12.76 -0.77
C TYR A 42 -24.50 11.88 0.42
N ARG A 43 -25.49 11.31 1.14
CA ARG A 43 -25.27 10.48 2.33
C ARG A 43 -24.38 9.27 2.07
N SER A 44 -24.45 8.71 0.86
CA SER A 44 -23.59 7.60 0.41
C SER A 44 -22.11 7.98 0.39
N VAL A 45 -21.78 9.16 -0.14
CA VAL A 45 -20.41 9.72 -0.17
C VAL A 45 -19.93 10.03 1.24
N ALA A 46 -20.77 10.66 2.07
CA ALA A 46 -20.45 10.97 3.45
C ALA A 46 -20.19 9.70 4.28
N ARG A 47 -21.02 8.66 4.11
CA ARG A 47 -20.83 7.35 4.76
C ARG A 47 -19.52 6.71 4.35
N ARG A 48 -19.16 6.77 3.06
CA ARG A 48 -17.87 6.26 2.57
C ARG A 48 -16.70 7.06 3.15
N GLY A 49 -16.79 8.39 3.20
CA GLY A 49 -15.78 9.25 3.82
C GLY A 49 -15.58 8.94 5.30
N ALA A 50 -16.68 8.77 6.05
CA ALA A 50 -16.62 8.39 7.47
C ALA A 50 -15.94 7.03 7.66
N LEU A 51 -16.30 6.01 6.86
CA LEU A 51 -15.65 4.70 6.88
C LEU A 51 -14.15 4.83 6.66
N LEU A 52 -13.73 5.56 5.61
CA LEU A 52 -12.32 5.74 5.28
C LEU A 52 -11.55 6.47 6.39
N PHE A 53 -12.15 7.50 7.00
CA PHE A 53 -11.53 8.23 8.11
C PHE A 53 -11.35 7.33 9.34
N PHE A 54 -12.37 6.56 9.73
CA PHE A 54 -12.25 5.66 10.87
C PHE A 54 -11.28 4.52 10.60
N SER A 55 -11.26 3.95 9.38
CA SER A 55 -10.26 2.96 8.99
C SER A 55 -8.83 3.53 9.05
N LEU A 56 -8.61 4.79 8.66
CA LEU A 56 -7.31 5.45 8.82
C LEU A 56 -6.97 5.71 10.30
N ASN A 57 -7.95 6.13 11.09
CA ASN A 57 -7.77 6.39 12.52
C ASN A 57 -7.42 5.09 13.29
N GLU A 58 -8.02 3.96 12.90
CA GLU A 58 -7.72 2.64 13.46
C GLU A 58 -6.32 2.15 13.13
N MET A 59 -5.64 2.68 12.10
CA MET A 59 -4.23 2.32 11.83
C MET A 59 -3.29 2.67 12.98
N SER A 60 -3.68 3.64 13.81
CA SER A 60 -2.97 3.98 15.06
C SER A 60 -2.91 2.82 16.06
N SER A 61 -3.86 1.87 15.98
CA SER A 61 -3.86 0.64 16.80
C SER A 61 -2.80 -0.36 16.37
N ILE A 62 -2.41 -0.34 15.09
CA ILE A 62 -1.34 -1.19 14.53
C ILE A 62 0.02 -0.59 14.88
N ASN A 63 0.18 0.71 14.68
CA ASN A 63 1.37 1.45 15.10
C ASN A 63 0.99 2.90 15.42
N SER A 64 1.44 3.39 16.58
CA SER A 64 1.22 4.77 17.04
C SER A 64 1.74 5.84 16.07
N MET A 65 2.60 5.49 15.10
CA MET A 65 3.07 6.39 14.04
C MET A 65 1.99 6.69 12.98
N TYR A 66 0.99 5.82 12.81
CA TYR A 66 -0.09 6.01 11.84
C TYR A 66 -1.26 6.79 12.47
N GLN A 67 -1.01 8.05 12.82
CA GLN A 67 -2.01 8.98 13.33
C GLN A 67 -2.39 10.00 12.25
N TYR A 68 -3.69 10.16 12.02
CA TYR A 68 -4.23 11.08 11.03
C TYR A 68 -5.22 12.04 11.68
N ALA A 69 -4.95 13.34 11.59
CA ALA A 69 -5.88 14.36 12.08
C ALA A 69 -7.09 14.48 11.14
N LEU A 70 -8.27 14.68 11.73
CA LEU A 70 -9.51 14.92 10.95
C LEU A 70 -9.35 16.10 9.98
N ASN A 71 -8.71 17.19 10.41
CA ASN A 71 -8.49 18.35 9.56
C ASN A 71 -7.68 18.01 8.29
N SER A 72 -6.65 17.16 8.43
CA SER A 72 -5.84 16.72 7.30
C SER A 72 -6.63 15.80 6.36
N PHE A 73 -7.47 14.91 6.91
CA PHE A 73 -8.40 14.12 6.12
C PHE A 73 -9.39 15.01 5.35
N LEU A 74 -9.94 16.05 5.98
CA LEU A 74 -10.87 16.97 5.35
C LEU A 74 -10.25 17.74 4.17
N ASN A 75 -8.98 18.11 4.27
CA ASN A 75 -8.27 18.74 3.15
C ASN A 75 -8.19 17.80 1.92
N VAL A 76 -7.89 16.52 2.14
CA VAL A 76 -7.83 15.52 1.06
C VAL A 76 -9.24 15.20 0.54
N PHE A 77 -10.23 15.19 1.42
CA PHE A 77 -11.64 15.03 1.05
C PHE A 77 -12.10 16.16 0.12
N GLU A 78 -11.85 17.41 0.49
CA GLU A 78 -12.19 18.58 -0.32
C GLU A 78 -11.47 18.57 -1.67
N TYR A 79 -10.17 18.24 -1.66
CA TYR A 79 -9.38 18.06 -2.87
C TYR A 79 -9.99 16.98 -3.80
N SER A 80 -10.43 15.85 -3.25
CA SER A 80 -11.01 14.74 -4.01
C SER A 80 -12.35 15.09 -4.63
N VAL A 81 -13.16 15.90 -3.94
CA VAL A 81 -14.45 16.39 -4.48
C VAL A 81 -14.19 17.39 -5.62
N LYS A 82 -13.22 18.29 -5.47
CA LYS A 82 -12.87 19.30 -6.49
C LYS A 82 -12.25 18.70 -7.75
N THR A 83 -11.40 17.67 -7.61
CA THR A 83 -10.66 17.06 -8.72
C THR A 83 -11.40 15.93 -9.44
N SER A 84 -12.48 15.42 -8.86
CA SER A 84 -13.22 14.30 -9.43
C SER A 84 -14.00 14.71 -10.69
N GLN A 85 -14.13 13.76 -11.63
CA GLN A 85 -14.78 13.99 -12.92
C GLN A 85 -16.24 14.47 -12.75
N THR A 86 -16.59 15.54 -13.47
CA THR A 86 -17.96 16.07 -13.54
C THR A 86 -18.80 15.23 -14.50
N HIS A 87 -20.10 15.08 -14.21
CA HIS A 87 -21.00 14.28 -15.06
C HIS A 87 -22.42 14.82 -14.95
N SER A 88 -23.19 14.77 -16.05
CA SER A 88 -24.56 15.28 -16.15
C SER A 88 -25.55 14.55 -15.24
N LYS A 89 -25.47 13.21 -15.19
CA LYS A 89 -26.20 12.37 -14.24
C LYS A 89 -25.55 12.39 -12.85
N LEU A 90 -26.32 12.81 -11.84
CA LEU A 90 -25.88 12.93 -10.45
C LEU A 90 -25.36 11.60 -9.87
N GLU A 91 -26.04 10.48 -10.12
CA GLU A 91 -25.61 9.15 -9.64
C GLU A 91 -24.19 8.78 -10.09
N LYS A 92 -23.87 9.05 -11.37
CA LYS A 92 -22.53 8.81 -11.92
C LYS A 92 -21.50 9.77 -11.33
N ARG A 93 -21.88 11.03 -11.11
CA ARG A 93 -21.03 12.02 -10.42
C ARG A 93 -20.66 11.54 -9.01
N LEU A 94 -21.63 11.06 -8.24
CA LEU A 94 -21.40 10.53 -6.89
C LEU A 94 -20.44 9.34 -6.90
N LYS A 95 -20.59 8.43 -7.87
CA LYS A 95 -19.66 7.31 -8.06
C LYS A 95 -18.23 7.79 -8.32
N TYR A 96 -18.04 8.76 -9.22
CA TYR A 96 -16.71 9.33 -9.47
C TYR A 96 -16.11 10.03 -8.27
N ILE A 97 -16.92 10.69 -7.43
CA ILE A 97 -16.45 11.27 -6.16
C ILE A 97 -15.98 10.16 -5.22
N ILE A 98 -16.75 9.08 -5.08
CA ILE A 98 -16.42 7.94 -4.21
C ILE A 98 -15.12 7.25 -4.66
N ASP A 99 -14.97 7.01 -5.95
CA ASP A 99 -13.80 6.34 -6.53
C ASP A 99 -12.55 7.20 -6.36
N ASN A 100 -12.64 8.50 -6.70
CA ASN A 100 -11.53 9.45 -6.55
C ASN A 100 -11.15 9.69 -5.09
N LEU A 101 -12.15 9.81 -4.20
CA LEU A 101 -11.92 9.93 -2.75
C LEU A 101 -11.23 8.68 -2.19
N THR A 102 -11.70 7.49 -2.59
CA THR A 102 -11.08 6.23 -2.14
C THR A 102 -9.62 6.16 -2.59
N TYR A 103 -9.33 6.51 -3.84
CA TYR A 103 -7.96 6.52 -4.36
C TYR A 103 -7.07 7.55 -3.66
N ASN A 104 -7.50 8.80 -3.54
CA ASN A 104 -6.71 9.85 -2.91
C ASN A 104 -6.47 9.60 -1.42
N ILE A 105 -7.45 9.03 -0.71
CA ILE A 105 -7.29 8.66 0.69
C ILE A 105 -6.41 7.42 0.84
N TYR A 106 -6.52 6.44 -0.06
CA TYR A 106 -5.57 5.33 -0.13
C TYR A 106 -4.15 5.86 -0.31
N CYS A 107 -3.91 6.70 -1.32
CA CYS A 107 -2.62 7.34 -1.52
C CYS A 107 -2.20 8.16 -0.30
N TYR A 108 -3.05 9.00 0.27
CA TYR A 108 -2.71 9.78 1.47
C TYR A 108 -2.31 8.91 2.67
N GLY A 109 -3.02 7.79 2.88
CA GLY A 109 -2.67 6.80 3.90
C GLY A 109 -1.36 6.07 3.57
N THR A 110 -1.15 5.67 2.30
CA THR A 110 0.03 4.94 1.86
C THR A 110 1.24 5.82 1.52
N MET A 111 1.09 7.14 1.39
CA MET A 111 2.21 8.10 1.35
C MET A 111 2.84 8.23 2.74
N GLY A 112 2.15 7.76 3.79
CA GLY A 112 2.74 7.41 5.09
C GLY A 112 3.38 6.02 5.14
N ASN A 113 3.33 5.22 4.06
CA ASN A 113 4.03 3.95 3.91
C ASN A 113 5.41 4.22 3.30
N ILE A 114 6.46 3.75 3.96
CA ILE A 114 7.88 4.05 3.68
C ILE A 114 8.30 3.35 2.37
N SER A 115 7.86 3.90 1.25
CA SER A 115 8.38 3.69 -0.08
C SER A 115 7.88 4.87 -0.92
N LEU A 116 8.72 5.92 -0.96
CA LEU A 116 8.64 7.15 -1.76
C LEU A 116 8.12 8.40 -1.01
N GLU A 117 8.97 8.98 -0.16
CA GLU A 117 9.50 10.37 -0.29
C GLU A 117 10.00 11.02 1.05
N LYS A 118 11.33 11.14 1.17
CA LYS A 118 12.13 12.23 1.80
C LYS A 118 11.91 12.61 3.29
N TYR A 119 12.61 11.92 4.20
CA TYR A 119 13.14 12.57 5.41
C TYR A 119 14.55 13.11 5.16
N SER A 120 14.65 14.42 5.00
CA SER A 120 15.92 15.17 4.95
C SER A 120 16.59 15.22 6.32
N ILE A 121 17.25 14.14 6.75
CA ILE A 121 18.48 14.33 7.55
C ILE A 121 19.56 14.59 6.53
N ILE A 122 19.93 15.86 6.40
CA ILE A 122 21.04 16.27 5.53
C ILE A 122 22.27 15.51 6.04
N LYS A 123 22.71 14.53 5.25
CA LYS A 123 23.97 13.86 5.46
C LYS A 123 25.05 14.95 5.63
N PRO A 124 25.84 14.95 6.72
CA PRO A 124 26.87 15.96 6.89
C PRO A 124 27.81 15.96 5.68
N ASN A 125 28.12 17.14 5.13
CA ASN A 125 28.89 17.26 3.89
C ASN A 125 30.28 16.58 3.94
N PHE A 126 30.81 16.32 5.14
CA PHE A 126 32.09 15.64 5.35
C PHE A 126 32.02 14.11 5.28
N LEU A 127 30.82 13.52 5.22
CA LEU A 127 30.66 12.08 5.18
C LEU A 127 30.81 11.59 3.73
N SER A 128 31.57 10.53 3.44
CA SER A 128 31.73 10.01 2.06
C SER A 128 30.58 9.09 1.60
N LEU A 129 29.65 8.72 2.49
CA LEU A 129 28.61 7.72 2.22
C LEU A 129 27.50 8.18 1.25
N THR A 130 26.74 7.29 0.59
CA THR A 130 25.59 7.74 -0.21
C THR A 130 24.45 8.28 0.68
N ASN A 131 23.65 9.21 0.15
CA ASN A 131 22.47 9.72 0.85
C ASN A 131 21.46 8.62 1.15
N GLU A 132 21.35 7.63 0.25
CA GLU A 132 20.49 6.45 0.42
C GLU A 132 20.97 5.58 1.57
N ALA A 133 22.28 5.31 1.67
CA ALA A 133 22.83 4.50 2.76
C ALA A 133 22.64 5.19 4.12
N TRP A 134 22.86 6.50 4.19
CA TRP A 134 22.59 7.28 5.39
C TRP A 134 21.11 7.23 5.77
N HIS A 135 20.22 7.36 4.79
CA HIS A 135 18.77 7.24 5.03
C HIS A 135 18.40 5.86 5.58
N HIS A 136 18.92 4.78 5.01
CA HIS A 136 18.66 3.42 5.49
C HIS A 136 19.18 3.20 6.92
N CYS A 137 20.34 3.75 7.28
CA CYS A 137 20.85 3.69 8.65
C CYS A 137 19.96 4.45 9.65
N ASN A 138 19.43 5.61 9.23
CA ASN A 138 18.47 6.35 10.05
C ASN A 138 17.20 5.53 10.28
N LEU A 139 16.66 4.89 9.25
CA LEU A 139 15.51 3.99 9.38
C LEU A 139 15.82 2.83 10.33
N LEU A 140 17.00 2.22 10.19
CA LEU A 140 17.47 1.14 11.06
C LEU A 140 17.53 1.58 12.53
N THR A 141 18.03 2.78 12.78
CA THR A 141 18.13 3.39 14.12
C THR A 141 16.74 3.63 14.72
N ILE A 142 15.80 4.14 13.93
CA ILE A 142 14.43 4.45 14.37
C ILE A 142 13.64 3.17 14.63
N GLN A 143 13.68 2.22 13.69
CA GLN A 143 12.87 0.99 13.75
C GLN A 143 13.44 -0.04 14.73
N PHE A 144 14.77 -0.10 14.89
CA PHE A 144 15.47 -1.09 15.70
C PHE A 144 16.37 -0.44 16.77
N HIS A 145 15.84 0.59 17.42
CA HIS A 145 16.56 1.44 18.39
C HIS A 145 17.35 0.67 19.45
N LYS A 146 16.79 -0.40 20.03
CA LYS A 146 17.45 -1.17 21.12
C LYS A 146 18.87 -1.64 20.77
N LYS A 147 19.13 -1.93 19.50
CA LYS A 147 20.44 -2.44 19.05
C LYS A 147 21.21 -1.46 18.18
N PHE A 148 20.51 -0.57 17.46
CA PHE A 148 21.13 0.33 16.48
C PHE A 148 21.16 1.80 16.89
N ASN A 149 20.74 2.17 18.11
CA ASN A 149 20.72 3.58 18.54
C ASN A 149 22.05 4.32 18.33
N HIS A 150 23.17 3.63 18.60
CA HIS A 150 24.50 4.24 18.53
C HIS A 150 25.17 4.13 17.16
N ILE A 151 24.53 3.52 16.15
CA ILE A 151 25.16 3.24 14.85
C ILE A 151 25.60 4.52 14.13
N LEU A 152 24.75 5.54 14.14
CA LEU A 152 25.04 6.82 13.45
C LEU A 152 26.14 7.62 14.14
N ILE A 153 26.21 7.52 15.48
CA ILE A 153 27.25 8.16 16.29
C ILE A 153 28.57 7.44 16.04
N ASP A 154 28.57 6.11 16.09
CA ASP A 154 29.76 5.29 15.85
C ASP A 154 30.31 5.47 14.44
N ILE A 155 29.43 5.52 13.42
CA ILE A 155 29.85 5.84 12.04
C ILE A 155 30.53 7.21 12.00
N ARG A 156 29.99 8.22 12.68
CA ARG A 156 30.53 9.58 12.70
C ARG A 156 31.88 9.67 13.40
N GLU A 157 32.06 8.93 14.50
CA GLU A 157 33.30 8.94 15.28
C GLU A 157 34.40 8.08 14.64
N ASN A 158 34.03 6.97 13.99
CA ASN A 158 34.95 5.96 13.46
C ASN A 158 34.88 5.84 11.92
N LEU A 159 34.82 6.97 11.22
CA LEU A 159 34.58 7.00 9.76
C LEU A 159 35.54 6.15 8.93
N THR A 160 36.82 6.14 9.28
CA THR A 160 37.85 5.43 8.50
C THR A 160 37.63 3.92 8.52
N GLU A 161 37.32 3.34 9.68
CA GLU A 161 37.06 1.89 9.82
C GLU A 161 35.77 1.50 9.06
N TRP A 162 34.73 2.33 9.15
CA TRP A 162 33.47 2.11 8.45
C TRP A 162 33.62 2.21 6.94
N ILE A 163 34.34 3.20 6.43
CA ILE A 163 34.60 3.34 4.98
C ILE A 163 35.40 2.13 4.49
N GLN A 164 36.42 1.70 5.23
CA GLN A 164 37.21 0.51 4.86
C GLN A 164 36.34 -0.76 4.79
N TRP A 165 35.40 -0.93 5.72
CA TRP A 165 34.47 -2.06 5.70
C TRP A 165 33.46 -1.96 4.55
N ILE A 166 32.88 -0.78 4.31
CA ILE A 166 31.90 -0.53 3.23
C ILE A 166 32.53 -0.75 1.85
N GLU A 167 33.75 -0.28 1.65
CA GLU A 167 34.48 -0.37 0.37
C GLU A 167 35.11 -1.75 0.14
N HIS A 168 35.14 -2.62 1.14
CA HIS A 168 35.71 -3.96 1.00
C HIS A 168 34.95 -4.80 -0.04
N GLU A 169 35.63 -5.66 -0.79
CA GLU A 169 34.99 -6.47 -1.85
C GLU A 169 33.95 -7.47 -1.30
N ILE A 170 34.22 -8.02 -0.12
CA ILE A 170 33.44 -9.08 0.55
C ILE A 170 33.12 -8.68 2.01
N PRO A 171 32.30 -7.63 2.23
CA PRO A 171 31.99 -7.12 3.56
C PRO A 171 31.20 -8.11 4.42
N GLU A 172 30.44 -9.02 3.81
CA GLU A 172 29.63 -10.02 4.52
C GLU A 172 30.44 -11.10 5.25
N LYS A 173 31.73 -11.25 4.93
CA LYS A 173 32.64 -12.19 5.59
C LYS A 173 33.52 -11.53 6.65
N ILE A 174 33.63 -10.20 6.63
CA ILE A 174 34.49 -9.46 7.55
C ILE A 174 33.65 -9.00 8.72
N ASP A 175 34.27 -9.03 9.89
CA ASP A 175 33.68 -8.53 11.12
C ASP A 175 33.29 -7.05 10.98
N ILE A 176 32.06 -6.75 11.35
CA ILE A 176 31.54 -5.39 11.38
C ILE A 176 32.37 -4.59 12.40
N PRO A 177 32.71 -3.33 12.12
CA PRO A 177 33.48 -2.51 13.05
C PRO A 177 32.93 -2.50 14.48
N LYS A 178 33.85 -2.47 15.45
CA LYS A 178 33.61 -2.31 16.90
C LYS A 178 32.65 -3.35 17.52
N SER A 179 31.80 -2.90 18.45
CA SER A 179 30.96 -3.73 19.31
C SER A 179 29.77 -4.37 18.58
N PHE A 180 29.46 -3.92 17.36
CA PHE A 180 28.33 -4.43 16.58
C PHE A 180 28.51 -5.89 16.17
N ASN A 181 29.75 -6.37 15.98
CA ASN A 181 29.95 -7.77 15.60
C ASN A 181 29.53 -8.77 16.68
N GLN A 182 29.69 -8.40 17.95
CA GLN A 182 29.32 -9.23 19.12
C GLN A 182 27.88 -9.01 19.56
N THR A 183 27.33 -7.82 19.29
CA THR A 183 25.99 -7.43 19.75
C THR A 183 24.88 -7.85 18.78
N LEU A 184 25.18 -7.88 17.48
CA LEU A 184 24.20 -8.17 16.43
C LEU A 184 24.13 -9.66 16.09
N ASN A 185 22.91 -10.17 15.90
CA ASN A 185 22.69 -11.51 15.34
C ASN A 185 22.86 -11.52 13.82
N ASP A 186 22.90 -12.70 13.20
CA ASP A 186 23.17 -12.83 11.76
C ASP A 186 22.15 -12.08 10.88
N PHE A 187 20.88 -12.05 11.26
CA PHE A 187 19.85 -11.32 10.53
C PHE A 187 20.03 -9.79 10.65
N GLU A 188 20.40 -9.32 11.82
CA GLU A 188 20.71 -7.91 12.08
C GLU A 188 21.95 -7.45 11.33
N LYS A 189 22.97 -8.31 11.20
CA LYS A 189 24.13 -8.07 10.34
C LYS A 189 23.71 -7.93 8.88
N LEU A 190 22.75 -8.73 8.40
CA LEU A 190 22.18 -8.57 7.05
C LEU A 190 21.44 -7.24 6.87
N MET A 191 20.66 -6.82 7.88
CA MET A 191 19.96 -5.53 7.82
C MET A 191 20.96 -4.37 7.70
N LEU A 192 22.04 -4.41 8.47
CA LEU A 192 23.10 -3.40 8.41
C LEU A 192 23.85 -3.44 7.08
N LEU A 193 24.19 -4.62 6.57
CA LEU A 193 24.82 -4.78 5.25
C LEU A 193 23.94 -4.20 4.14
N ARG A 194 22.62 -4.42 4.19
CA ARG A 194 21.66 -3.86 3.23
C ARG A 194 21.67 -2.33 3.19
N CYS A 195 21.98 -1.66 4.31
CA CYS A 195 22.06 -0.20 4.33
C CYS A 195 23.16 0.33 3.41
N PHE A 196 24.32 -0.34 3.34
CA PHE A 196 25.50 0.17 2.63
C PHE A 196 25.81 -0.56 1.31
N ARG A 197 25.57 -1.87 1.24
CA ARG A 197 26.02 -2.75 0.16
C ARG A 197 24.89 -3.65 -0.33
N VAL A 198 23.92 -3.01 -0.99
CA VAL A 198 22.75 -3.68 -1.59
C VAL A 198 23.19 -4.71 -2.65
N ASP A 199 24.30 -4.47 -3.34
CA ASP A 199 24.88 -5.38 -4.32
C ASP A 199 25.29 -6.74 -3.73
N ARG A 200 25.68 -6.79 -2.45
CA ARG A 200 26.10 -8.02 -1.75
C ARG A 200 24.97 -8.75 -1.05
N ILE A 201 23.78 -8.15 -0.95
CA ILE A 201 22.69 -8.67 -0.12
C ILE A 201 22.20 -10.04 -0.59
N ILE A 202 22.17 -10.29 -1.90
CA ILE A 202 21.69 -11.57 -2.46
C ILE A 202 22.59 -12.71 -1.99
N LEU A 203 23.91 -12.51 -2.07
CA LEU A 203 24.88 -13.50 -1.62
C LEU A 203 24.83 -13.67 -0.10
N ALA A 204 24.70 -12.58 0.65
CA ALA A 204 24.64 -12.62 2.11
C ALA A 204 23.37 -13.33 2.62
N VAL A 205 22.20 -13.08 2.00
CA VAL A 205 20.95 -13.79 2.28
C VAL A 205 21.07 -15.26 1.92
N LYS A 206 21.69 -15.59 0.77
CA LYS A 206 21.96 -16.98 0.40
C LYS A 206 22.77 -17.69 1.49
N ASN A 207 23.86 -17.07 1.96
CA ASN A 207 24.70 -17.63 3.03
C ASN A 207 23.93 -17.79 4.35
N TYR A 208 23.09 -16.82 4.70
CA TYR A 208 22.22 -16.90 5.87
C TYR A 208 21.21 -18.05 5.76
N THR A 209 20.56 -18.22 4.60
CA THR A 209 19.64 -19.33 4.35
C THR A 209 20.35 -20.68 4.44
N ILE A 210 21.56 -20.81 3.89
CA ILE A 210 22.37 -22.04 4.06
C ILE A 210 22.64 -22.30 5.54
N LYS A 211 22.99 -21.26 6.30
CA LYS A 211 23.31 -21.39 7.74
C LYS A 211 22.11 -21.82 8.57
N ILE A 212 20.92 -21.29 8.28
CA ILE A 212 19.70 -21.53 9.08
C ILE A 212 18.88 -22.73 8.58
N MET A 213 18.79 -22.91 7.26
CA MET A 213 17.90 -23.88 6.62
C MET A 213 18.64 -24.96 5.83
N GLU A 214 19.96 -24.92 5.70
CA GLU A 214 20.79 -25.83 4.88
C GLU A 214 20.77 -25.52 3.37
N GLU A 215 21.74 -26.07 2.65
CA GLU A 215 21.99 -25.79 1.23
C GLU A 215 20.85 -26.21 0.30
N LYS A 216 20.06 -27.24 0.65
CA LYS A 216 18.98 -27.73 -0.22
C LYS A 216 17.90 -26.69 -0.57
N TYR A 217 17.74 -25.64 0.24
CA TYR A 217 16.74 -24.59 0.01
C TYR A 217 17.17 -23.49 -0.95
N ILE A 218 18.44 -23.46 -1.34
CA ILE A 218 18.98 -22.52 -2.33
C ILE A 218 19.30 -23.20 -3.66
N MET A 219 19.23 -24.54 -3.70
CA MET A 219 19.44 -25.30 -4.92
C MET A 219 18.20 -25.19 -5.81
N PRO A 220 18.35 -25.01 -7.13
CA PRO A 220 17.24 -25.08 -8.05
C PRO A 220 16.53 -26.42 -7.89
N SER A 221 15.20 -26.41 -7.72
CA SER A 221 14.42 -27.63 -7.64
C SER A 221 14.48 -28.36 -8.98
N VAL A 222 14.80 -29.65 -8.96
CA VAL A 222 14.69 -30.50 -10.15
C VAL A 222 13.20 -30.74 -10.38
N ILE A 223 12.68 -30.26 -11.52
CA ILE A 223 11.28 -30.45 -11.90
C ILE A 223 11.08 -31.93 -12.24
N SER A 224 10.23 -32.62 -11.46
CA SER A 224 9.82 -33.99 -11.72
C SER A 224 8.36 -34.04 -12.16
N PHE A 225 8.13 -34.40 -13.42
CA PHE A 225 6.77 -34.55 -13.96
C PHE A 225 5.97 -35.65 -13.27
N ASP A 226 6.63 -36.72 -12.83
CA ASP A 226 5.99 -37.80 -12.07
C ASP A 226 5.47 -37.29 -10.71
N ALA A 227 6.27 -36.50 -9.99
CA ALA A 227 5.84 -35.90 -8.72
C ALA A 227 4.72 -34.87 -8.90
N ILE A 228 4.78 -34.06 -9.96
CA ILE A 228 3.71 -33.10 -10.30
C ILE A 228 2.40 -33.85 -10.60
N TYR A 229 2.46 -34.97 -11.33
CA TYR A 229 1.29 -35.77 -11.64
C TYR A 229 0.65 -36.36 -10.38
N GLU A 230 1.44 -36.93 -9.47
CA GLU A 230 0.94 -37.47 -8.20
C GLU A 230 0.28 -36.41 -7.30
N GLN A 231 0.70 -35.15 -7.41
CA GLN A 231 0.13 -34.01 -6.68
C GLN A 231 -1.02 -33.32 -7.43
N SER A 232 -1.29 -33.71 -8.68
CA SER A 232 -2.30 -33.08 -9.53
C SER A 232 -3.68 -33.72 -9.35
N SER A 233 -4.74 -32.97 -9.71
CA SER A 233 -6.12 -33.43 -9.70
C SER A 233 -6.75 -33.23 -11.08
N SER A 234 -7.70 -34.09 -11.46
CA SER A 234 -8.47 -33.98 -12.70
C SER A 234 -9.30 -32.69 -12.80
N THR A 235 -9.56 -32.01 -11.68
CA THR A 235 -10.31 -30.75 -11.62
C THR A 235 -9.42 -29.51 -11.65
N THR A 236 -8.10 -29.65 -11.56
CA THR A 236 -7.17 -28.52 -11.41
C THR A 236 -6.10 -28.58 -12.51
N PRO A 237 -6.11 -27.66 -13.48
CA PRO A 237 -5.13 -27.69 -14.56
C PRO A 237 -3.72 -27.36 -14.07
N VAL A 238 -2.73 -28.07 -14.60
CA VAL A 238 -1.30 -27.80 -14.36
C VAL A 238 -0.79 -26.84 -15.44
N ILE A 239 -0.23 -25.70 -15.02
CA ILE A 239 0.28 -24.66 -15.91
C ILE A 239 1.82 -24.72 -15.94
N PHE A 240 2.39 -24.77 -17.16
CA PHE A 240 3.83 -24.71 -17.38
C PHE A 240 4.22 -23.32 -17.88
N VAL A 241 5.13 -22.66 -17.17
CA VAL A 241 5.74 -21.40 -17.61
C VAL A 241 7.09 -21.73 -18.21
N LEU A 242 7.23 -21.49 -19.51
CA LEU A 242 8.41 -21.90 -20.29
C LEU A 242 9.29 -20.70 -20.59
N SER A 243 10.60 -20.88 -20.47
CA SER A 243 11.58 -19.96 -21.05
C SER A 243 11.75 -20.26 -22.55
N SER A 244 12.25 -19.29 -23.32
CA SER A 244 12.56 -19.49 -24.74
C SER A 244 13.48 -20.71 -24.93
N GLY A 245 13.12 -21.57 -25.89
CA GLY A 245 13.87 -22.80 -26.19
C GLY A 245 13.62 -23.99 -25.26
N SER A 246 12.77 -23.86 -24.24
CA SER A 246 12.31 -25.00 -23.43
C SER A 246 10.95 -25.48 -23.93
N ASP A 247 10.85 -26.75 -24.35
CA ASP A 247 9.60 -27.38 -24.76
C ASP A 247 9.41 -28.73 -24.02
N PRO A 248 8.52 -28.82 -23.02
CA PRO A 248 8.28 -30.03 -22.27
C PRO A 248 7.35 -31.03 -22.98
N THR A 249 6.93 -30.75 -24.23
CA THR A 249 5.91 -31.55 -24.93
C THR A 249 6.26 -33.03 -25.01
N ASN A 250 7.52 -33.35 -25.34
CA ASN A 250 7.98 -34.74 -25.43
C ASN A 250 7.94 -35.47 -24.07
N ASP A 251 8.30 -34.78 -22.98
CA ASP A 251 8.32 -35.37 -21.65
C ASP A 251 6.91 -35.57 -21.11
N ARG A 252 5.98 -34.65 -21.40
CA ARG A 252 4.55 -34.83 -21.10
C ARG A 252 3.95 -36.01 -21.87
N GLN A 253 4.28 -36.17 -23.14
CA GLN A 253 3.80 -37.30 -23.95
C GLN A 253 4.33 -38.64 -23.42
N LYS A 254 5.62 -38.70 -23.03
CA LYS A 254 6.20 -39.88 -22.39
C LYS A 254 5.51 -40.20 -21.06
N LEU A 255 5.26 -39.19 -20.23
CA LEU A 255 4.54 -39.37 -18.95
C LEU A 255 3.12 -39.92 -19.19
N ALA A 256 2.39 -39.33 -20.12
CA ALA A 256 1.04 -39.75 -20.47
C ALA A 256 1.00 -41.20 -20.95
N LYS A 257 1.94 -41.62 -21.83
CA LYS A 257 2.05 -43.01 -22.28
C LYS A 257 2.41 -44.00 -21.16
N ARG A 258 3.18 -43.57 -20.16
CA ARG A 258 3.59 -44.42 -19.03
C ARG A 258 2.48 -44.58 -17.99
N LYS A 259 1.69 -43.54 -17.72
CA LYS A 259 0.69 -43.51 -16.64
C LYS A 259 -0.74 -43.76 -17.14
N GLY A 260 -1.05 -43.41 -18.39
CA GLY A 260 -2.33 -43.68 -19.04
C GLY A 260 -2.25 -44.92 -19.93
N ASN A 261 -3.02 -45.94 -19.59
CA ASN A 261 -3.05 -47.22 -20.31
C ASN A 261 -4.05 -47.16 -21.49
N VAL A 262 -3.94 -46.16 -22.37
CA VAL A 262 -4.96 -45.91 -23.42
C VAL A 262 -4.31 -45.55 -24.75
N ASP A 263 -4.66 -46.29 -25.79
CA ASP A 263 -4.39 -46.00 -27.20
C ASP A 263 -4.75 -44.55 -27.53
N TYR A 264 -3.74 -43.79 -27.98
CA TYR A 264 -3.66 -42.54 -28.76
C TYR A 264 -4.82 -41.49 -28.86
N ASP A 265 -6.03 -41.71 -28.36
CA ASP A 265 -7.23 -40.88 -28.64
C ASP A 265 -7.58 -39.83 -27.56
N VAL A 266 -6.74 -39.61 -26.53
CA VAL A 266 -7.07 -38.69 -25.42
C VAL A 266 -6.09 -37.50 -25.29
N PHE A 267 -5.02 -37.44 -26.09
CA PHE A 267 -4.04 -36.35 -26.00
C PHE A 267 -4.18 -35.35 -27.17
N PHE A 268 -4.80 -34.21 -26.89
CA PHE A 268 -4.89 -33.11 -27.84
C PHE A 268 -3.81 -32.07 -27.56
N ASN A 269 -2.97 -31.78 -28.55
CA ASN A 269 -2.04 -30.65 -28.50
C ASN A 269 -2.60 -29.52 -29.37
N LEU A 270 -3.12 -28.47 -28.72
CA LEU A 270 -3.63 -27.28 -29.38
C LEU A 270 -2.61 -26.15 -29.23
N ILE A 271 -2.02 -25.74 -30.36
CA ILE A 271 -1.16 -24.57 -30.41
C ILE A 271 -2.05 -23.37 -30.72
N MET A 272 -2.19 -22.46 -29.75
CA MET A 272 -2.95 -21.23 -29.93
C MET A 272 -2.19 -20.26 -30.85
N THR A 273 -2.54 -20.23 -32.14
CA THR A 273 -2.08 -19.21 -33.09
C THR A 273 -3.24 -18.29 -33.50
N LYS A 274 -2.95 -17.22 -34.25
CA LYS A 274 -3.94 -16.18 -34.60
C LYS A 274 -5.08 -16.63 -35.53
N SER A 275 -5.10 -17.86 -36.06
CA SER A 275 -6.20 -18.35 -36.91
C SER A 275 -6.70 -19.74 -36.50
N LEU A 276 -7.67 -19.75 -35.59
CA LEU A 276 -8.66 -20.82 -35.44
C LEU A 276 -10.04 -20.26 -35.80
N ARG A 277 -10.11 -19.60 -36.96
CA ARG A 277 -11.37 -19.30 -37.65
C ARG A 277 -11.18 -19.77 -39.06
N GLU A 278 -11.87 -20.82 -39.47
CA GLU A 278 -12.40 -20.91 -40.82
C GLU A 278 -13.46 -22.03 -40.91
N GLU A 279 -14.57 -21.62 -41.55
CA GLU A 279 -15.78 -22.33 -42.01
C GLU A 279 -16.81 -22.81 -40.97
#